data_AF-A0AAD8R5V4-F1
#
_entry.id   AF-A0AAD8R5V4-F1
#
_cell.length_a   1.000
_cell.length_b   1.000
_cell.length_c   1.000
_cell.angle_alpha   90.00
_cell.angle_beta   90.00
_cell.angle_gamma   90.00
#
_symmetry.space_group_name_H-M   'P 1'
#
loop_
_entity.id
_entity.type
_entity.pdbx_description
1 polymer ?
#
loop_
_entity_poly.entity_id
_entity_poly.type
_entity_poly.pdbx_seq_one_letter_code
_entity_poly.pdbx_strand_id
1 'polypeptide(L)'
;MPPRRRTNHSNTGFTGVRLRPGGCFAAEISAAGVRVWLGTFNSKEEAARAYDAAAWRFARPRHQMNFPEVSSLEEATFLAPVPQFASAAEERHHRQGQRRITIAEVDEQFMAQWRREHPQDMVNMRNFWKEKQVERRAKRAGKRQRRAEYEAEYAKGDASAWSPNDERWLYIISTTASEDTPSDDESIDWD
;
A
#
# COMPACT_ATOMS: atom_id res chain seq x y z
N MET A 1 21.76 15.51 0.20
CA MET A 1 20.84 14.74 -0.67
C MET A 1 20.04 15.74 -1.50
N PRO A 2 19.88 15.56 -2.82
CA PRO A 2 19.00 16.43 -3.58
C PRO A 2 17.53 16.06 -3.30
N PRO A 3 16.60 17.04 -3.27
CA PRO A 3 15.18 16.75 -3.07
C PRO A 3 14.65 15.92 -4.25
N ARG A 4 13.91 14.85 -3.94
CA ARG A 4 13.23 14.01 -4.93
C ARG A 4 12.29 14.88 -5.78
N ARG A 5 12.54 14.93 -7.09
CA ARG A 5 11.69 15.58 -8.09
C ARG A 5 10.24 15.11 -7.94
N ARG A 6 9.35 15.99 -7.44
CA ARG A 6 7.90 15.81 -7.57
C ARG A 6 7.52 16.12 -9.01
N THR A 7 7.48 15.11 -9.86
CA THR A 7 6.90 15.25 -11.21
C THR A 7 5.94 14.12 -11.50
N ASN A 8 4.90 14.00 -10.68
CA ASN A 8 3.61 13.51 -11.16
C ASN A 8 2.67 14.71 -11.26
N HIS A 9 3.08 15.75 -11.98
CA HIS A 9 2.11 16.73 -12.46
C HIS A 9 1.32 15.97 -13.52
N SER A 10 0.13 15.52 -13.17
CA SER A 10 -0.87 15.16 -14.18
C SER A 10 -0.99 16.35 -15.13
N ASN A 11 -1.48 16.15 -16.36
CA ASN A 11 -1.67 17.22 -17.35
C ASN A 11 -2.59 18.37 -16.85
N THR A 12 -3.10 18.27 -15.63
CA THR A 12 -3.96 19.23 -14.95
C THR A 12 -3.19 20.19 -14.02
N GLY A 13 -1.95 19.85 -13.63
CA GLY A 13 -1.15 20.65 -12.68
C GLY A 13 -1.50 20.44 -11.21
N PHE A 14 -2.53 19.63 -10.89
CA PHE A 14 -2.99 19.38 -9.53
C PHE A 14 -2.78 17.93 -9.09
N THR A 15 -2.49 17.75 -7.80
CA THR A 15 -2.35 16.42 -7.17
C THR A 15 -3.72 15.77 -7.06
N GLY A 16 -3.82 14.49 -7.45
CA GLY A 16 -5.05 13.71 -7.34
C GLY A 16 -6.12 14.04 -8.39
N VAL A 17 -5.82 14.93 -9.35
CA VAL A 17 -6.75 15.30 -10.43
C VAL A 17 -6.32 14.66 -11.75
N ARG A 18 -7.29 14.08 -12.47
CA ARG A 18 -7.09 13.45 -13.78
C ARG A 18 -8.11 13.98 -14.79
N LEU A 19 -7.62 14.38 -15.96
CA LEU A 19 -8.48 14.69 -17.11
C LEU A 19 -8.96 13.40 -17.77
N ARG A 20 -10.27 13.26 -17.97
CA ARG A 20 -10.89 12.18 -18.75
C ARG A 20 -11.02 12.61 -20.22
N PRO A 21 -11.08 11.67 -21.18
CA PRO A 21 -11.28 11.99 -22.59
C PRO A 21 -12.59 12.73 -22.88
N GLY A 22 -13.59 12.61 -21.99
CA GLY A 22 -14.84 13.39 -22.05
C GLY A 22 -14.73 14.84 -21.55
N GLY A 23 -13.53 15.38 -21.33
CA GLY A 23 -13.32 16.77 -20.88
C GLY A 23 -13.57 17.04 -19.39
N CYS A 24 -14.10 16.06 -18.64
CA CYS A 24 -14.33 16.18 -17.20
C CYS A 24 -13.06 15.87 -16.39
N PHE A 25 -12.96 16.46 -15.20
CA PHE A 25 -11.88 16.21 -14.25
C PHE A 25 -12.34 15.25 -13.16
N ALA A 26 -11.60 14.17 -12.93
CA ALA A 26 -11.86 13.24 -11.83
C ALA A 26 -10.88 13.53 -10.68
N ALA A 27 -11.38 13.53 -9.45
CA ALA A 27 -10.55 13.60 -8.25
C ALA A 27 -10.49 12.23 -7.57
N GLU A 28 -9.29 11.82 -7.16
CA GLU A 28 -9.05 10.53 -6.52
C GLU A 28 -8.01 10.67 -5.42
N ILE A 29 -8.19 9.93 -4.33
CA ILE A 29 -7.24 9.89 -3.22
C ILE A 29 -6.83 8.46 -2.91
N SER A 30 -5.58 8.27 -2.50
CA SER A 30 -5.09 7.01 -1.96
C SER A 30 -4.83 7.18 -0.47
N ALA A 31 -5.39 6.32 0.37
CA ALA A 31 -5.16 6.32 1.81
C ALA A 31 -5.08 4.87 2.30
N ALA A 32 -4.13 4.57 3.20
CA ALA A 32 -3.92 3.24 3.76
C ALA A 32 -3.93 2.09 2.72
N GLY A 33 -3.30 2.30 1.56
CA GLY A 33 -3.22 1.30 0.47
C GLY A 33 -4.50 1.16 -0.37
N VAL A 34 -5.56 1.91 -0.07
CA VAL A 34 -6.82 1.91 -0.83
C VAL A 34 -6.95 3.19 -1.65
N ARG A 35 -7.21 3.05 -2.95
CA ARG A 35 -7.54 4.17 -3.84
C ARG A 35 -9.04 4.36 -3.91
N VAL A 36 -9.50 5.58 -3.68
CA VAL A 36 -10.91 5.95 -3.68
C VAL A 36 -11.16 7.08 -4.65
N TRP A 37 -12.22 6.92 -5.44
CA TRP A 37 -12.71 7.94 -6.35
C TRP A 37 -13.65 8.92 -5.63
N LEU A 38 -13.24 10.18 -5.59
CA LEU A 38 -13.96 11.25 -4.90
C LEU A 38 -15.07 11.86 -5.75
N GLY A 39 -14.99 11.72 -7.08
CA GLY A 39 -16.03 12.14 -8.00
C GLY A 39 -15.47 12.81 -9.25
N THR A 40 -16.39 13.36 -10.05
CA THR A 40 -16.09 14.11 -11.27
C THR A 40 -16.57 15.55 -11.17
N PHE A 41 -15.83 16.46 -11.80
CA PHE A 41 -15.98 17.91 -11.71
C PHE A 41 -15.73 18.55 -13.07
N ASN A 42 -16.25 19.75 -13.25
CA ASN A 42 -16.15 20.48 -14.51
C ASN A 42 -14.83 21.24 -14.63
N SER A 43 -14.26 21.68 -13.51
CA SER A 43 -12.96 22.35 -13.48
C SER A 43 -11.91 21.55 -12.71
N LYS A 44 -10.64 21.78 -13.07
CA LYS A 44 -9.49 21.17 -12.40
C LYS A 44 -9.34 21.71 -10.97
N GLU A 45 -9.70 22.98 -10.75
CA GLU A 45 -9.65 23.65 -9.44
C GLU A 45 -10.69 23.06 -8.49
N GLU A 46 -11.91 22.82 -8.97
CA GLU A 46 -12.96 22.14 -8.21
C GLU A 46 -12.56 20.73 -7.80
N ALA A 47 -12.01 19.96 -8.74
CA ALA A 47 -11.49 18.62 -8.46
C ALA A 47 -10.35 18.66 -7.43
N ALA A 48 -9.46 19.65 -7.52
CA ALA A 48 -8.37 19.83 -6.58
C ALA A 48 -8.87 20.22 -5.18
N ARG A 49 -9.93 21.04 -5.07
CA ARG A 49 -10.56 21.38 -3.78
C ARG A 49 -11.21 20.15 -3.14
N ALA A 50 -11.88 19.32 -3.93
CA ALA A 50 -12.42 18.05 -3.44
C ALA A 50 -11.33 17.09 -2.96
N TYR A 51 -10.18 17.05 -3.66
CA TYR A 51 -9.01 16.29 -3.21
C TYR A 51 -8.47 16.83 -1.88
N ASP A 52 -8.31 18.14 -1.73
CA ASP A 52 -7.77 18.75 -0.51
C ASP A 52 -8.70 18.55 0.69
N ALA A 53 -10.02 18.63 0.51
CA ALA A 53 -10.98 18.28 1.57
C ALA A 53 -10.84 16.82 2.02
N ALA A 54 -10.65 15.89 1.09
CA ALA A 54 -10.36 14.50 1.44
C ALA A 54 -8.97 14.36 2.10
N ALA A 55 -7.96 15.09 1.62
CA ALA A 55 -6.61 15.10 2.19
C ALA A 55 -6.60 15.60 3.64
N TRP A 56 -7.43 16.60 3.97
CA TRP A 56 -7.67 17.05 5.34
C TRP A 56 -8.30 15.95 6.21
N ARG A 57 -9.29 15.21 5.69
CA ARG A 57 -9.89 14.06 6.41
C ARG A 57 -8.87 12.99 6.75
N PHE A 58 -7.95 12.70 5.84
CA PHE A 58 -6.85 11.75 6.05
C PHE A 58 -5.60 12.37 6.69
N ALA A 59 -5.71 13.57 7.30
CA ALA A 59 -4.62 14.25 7.99
C ALA A 59 -3.30 14.36 7.19
N ARG A 60 -3.39 14.55 5.86
CA ARG A 60 -2.21 14.69 5.01
C ARG A 60 -1.43 15.99 5.35
N PRO A 61 -0.10 16.00 5.20
CA PRO A 61 0.68 17.22 5.44
C PRO A 61 0.29 18.36 4.48
N ARG A 62 0.22 19.59 5.01
CA ARG A 62 -0.20 20.79 4.24
C ARG A 62 0.63 21.04 2.98
N HIS A 63 1.92 20.75 3.00
CA HIS A 63 2.80 20.90 1.83
C HIS A 63 2.48 19.93 0.68
N GLN A 64 1.63 18.93 0.91
CA GLN A 64 1.15 17.99 -0.10
C GLN A 64 -0.22 18.37 -0.66
N MET A 65 -0.89 19.36 -0.08
CA MET A 65 -2.17 19.90 -0.56
C MET A 65 -1.96 20.82 -1.76
N ASN A 66 -3.01 21.00 -2.55
CA ASN A 66 -3.00 21.88 -3.71
C ASN A 66 -3.19 23.35 -3.32
N PHE A 67 -3.99 23.63 -2.27
CA PHE A 67 -4.35 24.95 -1.79
C PHE A 67 -3.90 25.15 -0.33
N PRO A 68 -2.69 25.70 -0.10
CA PRO A 68 -2.15 25.89 1.25
C PRO A 68 -2.89 26.96 2.07
N GLU A 69 -3.70 27.80 1.41
CA GLU A 69 -4.49 28.87 2.03
C GLU A 69 -5.57 28.33 2.97
N VAL A 70 -6.08 27.12 2.68
CA VAL A 70 -7.12 26.50 3.49
C VAL A 70 -6.54 26.05 4.82
N SER A 71 -7.19 26.48 5.91
CA SER A 71 -6.61 26.35 7.24
C SER A 71 -7.27 25.31 8.13
N SER A 72 -8.47 24.88 7.76
CA SER A 72 -9.27 23.93 8.52
C SER A 72 -9.98 22.92 7.61
N LEU A 73 -10.34 21.76 8.17
CA LEU A 73 -11.15 20.76 7.49
C LEU A 73 -12.54 21.32 7.13
N GLU A 74 -13.14 22.11 8.03
CA GLU A 74 -14.47 22.71 7.80
C GLU A 74 -14.44 23.63 6.58
N GLU A 75 -13.47 24.53 6.52
CA GLU A 75 -13.23 25.41 5.37
C GLU A 75 -12.98 24.61 4.09
N ALA A 76 -12.14 23.57 4.16
CA ALA A 76 -11.89 22.69 3.01
C ALA A 76 -13.17 22.01 2.52
N THR A 77 -13.99 21.50 3.43
CA THR A 77 -15.25 20.83 3.09
C THR A 77 -16.30 21.80 2.54
N PHE A 78 -16.32 23.04 3.03
CA PHE A 78 -17.21 24.08 2.52
C PHE A 78 -16.82 24.52 1.10
N LEU A 79 -15.52 24.65 0.85
CA LEU A 79 -14.99 24.99 -0.47
C LEU A 79 -15.02 23.81 -1.47
N ALA A 80 -15.19 22.59 -0.98
CA ALA A 80 -15.29 21.40 -1.81
C ALA A 80 -16.63 21.39 -2.56
N PRO A 81 -16.61 21.38 -3.90
CA PRO A 81 -17.83 21.32 -4.69
C PRO A 81 -18.48 19.93 -4.57
N VAL A 82 -19.79 19.89 -4.77
CA VAL A 82 -20.51 18.61 -4.89
C VAL A 82 -20.04 17.86 -6.14
N PRO A 83 -19.76 16.56 -6.04
CA PRO A 83 -19.35 15.77 -7.20
C PRO A 83 -20.51 15.66 -8.19
N GLN A 84 -20.19 15.79 -9.48
CA GLN A 84 -21.11 15.56 -10.58
C GLN A 84 -20.84 14.17 -11.16
N PHE A 85 -21.88 13.45 -11.56
CA PHE A 85 -21.75 12.11 -12.16
C PHE A 85 -22.42 12.12 -13.53
N ALA A 86 -21.72 11.59 -14.54
CA ALA A 86 -22.27 11.47 -15.89
C ALA A 86 -23.26 10.29 -16.00
N SER A 87 -23.25 9.37 -15.02
CA SER A 87 -24.17 8.22 -14.99
C SER A 87 -24.48 7.73 -13.58
N ALA A 88 -25.57 6.97 -13.42
CA ALA A 88 -25.89 6.30 -12.17
C ALA A 88 -24.86 5.22 -11.76
N ALA A 89 -24.14 4.63 -12.73
CA ALA A 89 -23.07 3.67 -12.45
C ALA A 89 -21.88 4.36 -11.76
N GLU A 90 -21.57 5.57 -12.21
CA GLU A 90 -20.57 6.43 -11.61
C GLU A 90 -20.94 6.83 -10.17
N GLU A 91 -22.18 7.26 -9.95
CA GLU A 91 -22.66 7.56 -8.60
C GLU A 91 -22.57 6.34 -7.66
N ARG A 92 -22.90 5.13 -8.14
CA ARG A 92 -22.75 3.89 -7.37
C ARG A 92 -21.29 3.60 -7.01
N HIS A 93 -20.37 3.77 -7.96
CA HIS A 93 -18.95 3.55 -7.71
C HIS A 93 -18.40 4.56 -6.69
N HIS A 94 -18.81 5.83 -6.81
CA HIS A 94 -18.51 6.86 -5.81
C HIS A 94 -19.05 6.48 -4.43
N ARG A 95 -20.31 6.05 -4.32
CA ARG A 95 -20.93 5.65 -3.06
C ARG A 95 -20.25 4.42 -2.44
N GLN A 96 -19.87 3.44 -3.24
CA GLN A 96 -19.09 2.29 -2.78
C GLN A 96 -17.69 2.70 -2.31
N GLY A 97 -17.04 3.61 -3.04
CA GLY A 97 -15.76 4.20 -2.64
C GLY A 97 -15.85 4.94 -1.30
N GLN A 98 -16.86 5.80 -1.12
CA GLN A 98 -17.11 6.51 0.13
C GLN A 98 -17.37 5.55 1.30
N ARG A 99 -18.11 4.46 1.07
CA ARG A 99 -18.31 3.42 2.09
C ARG A 99 -16.99 2.78 2.53
N ARG A 100 -16.03 2.59 1.62
CA ARG A 100 -14.70 2.07 1.97
C ARG A 100 -13.91 3.06 2.81
N ILE A 101 -14.03 4.36 2.54
CA ILE A 101 -13.45 5.41 3.38
C ILE A 101 -14.05 5.35 4.78
N THR A 102 -15.38 5.35 4.88
CA THR A 102 -16.05 5.33 6.19
C THR A 102 -15.74 4.06 6.98
N ILE A 103 -15.64 2.91 6.30
CA ILE A 103 -15.26 1.67 6.97
C ILE A 103 -13.81 1.77 7.47
N ALA A 104 -12.88 2.29 6.67
CA ALA A 104 -11.49 2.46 7.10
C ALA A 104 -11.33 3.50 8.23
N GLU A 105 -12.08 4.60 8.20
CA GLU A 105 -12.10 5.60 9.27
C GLU A 105 -12.67 5.02 10.58
N VAL A 106 -13.77 4.26 10.49
CA VAL A 106 -14.38 3.57 11.62
C VAL A 106 -13.46 2.45 12.13
N ASP A 107 -12.78 1.73 11.24
CA ASP A 107 -11.79 0.70 11.58
C ASP A 107 -10.60 1.32 12.29
N GLU A 108 -10.08 2.47 11.82
CA GLU A 108 -8.99 3.16 12.49
C GLU A 108 -9.37 3.68 13.88
N GLN A 109 -10.57 4.23 14.04
CA GLN A 109 -11.11 4.65 15.33
C GLN A 109 -11.34 3.48 16.29
N PHE A 110 -11.92 2.39 15.77
CA PHE A 110 -12.12 1.15 16.51
C PHE A 110 -10.78 0.56 16.95
N MET A 111 -9.81 0.46 16.05
CA MET A 111 -8.47 -0.02 16.35
C MET A 111 -7.70 0.92 17.28
N ALA A 112 -7.98 2.23 17.26
CA ALA A 112 -7.40 3.20 18.21
C ALA A 112 -7.99 3.04 19.62
N GLN A 113 -9.29 2.83 19.73
CA GLN A 113 -9.94 2.52 21.00
C GLN A 113 -9.49 1.17 21.54
N TRP A 114 -9.49 0.13 20.71
CA TRP A 114 -8.97 -1.19 21.04
C TRP A 114 -7.52 -1.13 21.52
N ARG A 115 -6.66 -0.35 20.87
CA ARG A 115 -5.27 -0.13 21.32
C ARG A 115 -5.17 0.47 22.73
N ARG A 116 -6.09 1.34 23.10
CA ARG A 116 -6.13 1.97 24.44
C ARG A 116 -6.65 1.00 25.49
N GLU A 117 -7.67 0.22 25.16
CA GLU A 117 -8.32 -0.72 26.07
C GLU A 117 -7.52 -2.04 26.22
N HIS A 118 -6.80 -2.44 25.17
CA HIS A 118 -6.07 -3.71 25.08
C HIS A 118 -4.59 -3.51 24.71
N PRO A 119 -3.79 -2.82 25.55
CA PRO A 119 -2.36 -2.61 25.28
C PRO A 119 -1.57 -3.92 25.24
N GLN A 120 -1.99 -4.95 25.99
CA GLN A 120 -1.35 -6.26 25.98
C GLN A 120 -1.54 -6.99 24.65
N ASP A 121 -2.69 -6.84 23.99
CA ASP A 121 -2.94 -7.49 22.70
C ASP A 121 -2.03 -6.95 21.60
N MET A 122 -1.67 -5.67 21.65
CA MET A 122 -0.70 -5.08 20.74
C MET A 122 0.71 -5.64 20.95
N VAL A 123 1.10 -5.86 22.20
CA VAL A 123 2.38 -6.50 22.55
C VAL A 123 2.36 -7.97 22.10
N ASN A 124 1.27 -8.69 22.35
CA ASN A 124 1.08 -10.07 21.93
C ASN A 124 1.12 -10.19 20.40
N MET A 125 0.44 -9.30 19.69
CA MET A 125 0.44 -9.25 18.22
C MET A 125 1.84 -8.95 17.69
N ARG A 126 2.57 -7.99 18.27
CA ARG A 126 3.97 -7.71 17.92
C ARG A 126 4.87 -8.91 18.16
N ASN A 127 4.73 -9.60 19.29
CA ASN A 127 5.51 -10.80 19.63
C ASN A 127 5.20 -11.97 18.67
N PHE A 128 3.93 -12.19 18.37
CA PHE A 128 3.47 -13.18 17.40
C PHE A 128 4.09 -12.95 16.02
N TRP A 129 4.07 -11.70 15.52
CA TRP A 129 4.67 -11.38 14.24
C TRP A 129 6.20 -11.48 14.24
N LYS A 130 6.87 -11.14 15.37
CA LYS A 130 8.31 -11.39 15.54
C LYS A 130 8.63 -12.88 15.48
N GLU A 131 7.86 -13.72 16.15
CA GLU A 131 8.02 -15.18 16.12
C GLU A 131 7.81 -15.72 14.70
N LYS A 132 6.77 -15.27 14.00
CA LYS A 132 6.52 -15.63 12.59
C LYS A 132 7.65 -15.20 11.66
N GLN A 133 8.24 -14.04 11.89
CA GLN A 133 9.41 -13.56 11.14
C GLN A 133 10.62 -14.48 11.37
N VAL A 134 10.89 -14.88 12.61
CA VAL A 134 11.96 -15.85 12.94
C VAL A 134 11.71 -17.20 12.28
N GLU A 135 10.47 -17.72 12.33
CA GLU A 135 10.08 -18.97 11.68
C GLU A 135 10.32 -18.91 10.16
N ARG A 136 9.91 -17.82 9.51
CA ARG A 136 10.11 -17.61 8.06
C ARG A 136 11.60 -17.48 7.71
N ARG A 137 12.38 -16.75 8.51
CA ARG A 137 13.84 -16.64 8.35
C ARG A 137 14.52 -18.00 8.50
N ALA A 138 14.13 -18.81 9.49
CA ALA A 138 14.65 -20.15 9.69
C ALA A 138 14.32 -21.07 8.51
N LYS A 139 13.08 -21.04 8.00
CA LYS A 139 12.67 -21.80 6.80
C LYS A 139 13.52 -21.42 5.58
N ARG A 140 13.73 -20.11 5.36
CA ARG A 140 14.58 -19.62 4.26
C ARG A 140 16.05 -19.95 4.47
N ALA A 141 16.57 -19.89 5.69
CA ALA A 141 17.94 -20.29 6.01
C ALA A 141 18.16 -21.79 5.73
N GLY A 142 17.24 -22.65 6.14
CA GLY A 142 17.29 -24.08 5.81
C GLY A 142 17.17 -24.34 4.30
N LYS A 143 16.38 -23.53 3.57
CA LYS A 143 16.32 -23.58 2.10
C LYS A 143 17.65 -23.16 1.46
N ARG A 144 18.27 -22.07 1.92
CA ARG A 144 19.59 -21.61 1.48
C ARG A 144 20.69 -22.63 1.77
N GLN A 145 20.64 -23.25 2.94
CA GLN A 145 21.59 -24.30 3.32
C GLN A 145 21.48 -25.50 2.38
N ARG A 146 20.27 -26.02 2.14
CA ARG A 146 20.06 -27.13 1.18
C ARG A 146 20.52 -26.77 -0.22
N ARG A 147 20.25 -25.53 -0.67
CA ARG A 147 20.73 -25.05 -1.98
C ARG A 147 22.26 -24.96 -2.04
N ALA A 148 22.90 -24.47 -0.98
CA ALA A 148 24.36 -24.39 -0.90
C ALA A 148 25.01 -25.78 -0.84
N GLU A 149 24.41 -26.74 -0.14
CA GLU A 149 24.83 -28.16 -0.13
C GLU A 149 24.74 -28.75 -1.55
N TYR A 150 23.64 -28.49 -2.26
CA TYR A 150 23.48 -28.86 -3.66
C TYR A 150 24.56 -28.22 -4.55
N GLU A 151 24.76 -26.90 -4.46
CA GLU A 151 25.75 -26.18 -5.28
C GLU A 151 27.17 -26.66 -4.98
N ALA A 152 27.50 -26.98 -3.71
CA ALA A 152 28.79 -27.52 -3.30
C ALA A 152 29.01 -28.95 -3.80
N GLU A 153 28.02 -29.85 -3.71
CA GLU A 153 28.14 -31.21 -4.25
C GLU A 153 28.16 -31.21 -5.78
N TYR A 154 27.38 -30.34 -6.41
CA TYR A 154 27.35 -30.19 -7.87
C TYR A 154 28.69 -29.66 -8.40
N ALA A 155 29.31 -28.71 -7.70
CA ALA A 155 30.63 -28.17 -8.06
C ALA A 155 31.77 -29.21 -7.99
N LYS A 156 31.61 -30.31 -7.23
CA LYS A 156 32.61 -31.39 -7.17
C LYS A 156 32.61 -32.27 -8.44
N GLY A 157 31.58 -32.22 -9.29
CA GLY A 157 31.51 -33.01 -10.51
C GLY A 157 31.69 -34.52 -10.24
N ASP A 158 32.64 -35.16 -10.92
CA ASP A 158 32.92 -36.60 -10.77
C ASP A 158 33.48 -36.99 -9.39
N ALA A 159 33.91 -36.01 -8.58
CA ALA A 159 34.32 -36.22 -7.19
C ALA A 159 33.16 -36.04 -6.19
N SER A 160 31.92 -35.85 -6.67
CA SER A 160 30.74 -35.77 -5.82
C SER A 160 30.47 -37.09 -5.12
N ALA A 161 30.01 -37.02 -3.87
CA ALA A 161 29.57 -38.20 -3.13
C ALA A 161 28.17 -38.68 -3.61
N TRP A 162 27.48 -37.89 -4.45
CA TRP A 162 26.14 -38.19 -4.93
C TRP A 162 26.20 -38.67 -6.38
N SER A 163 25.52 -39.79 -6.66
CA SER A 163 25.42 -40.32 -8.01
C SER A 163 24.60 -39.39 -8.91
N PRO A 164 24.86 -39.29 -10.23
CA PRO A 164 24.08 -38.47 -11.15
C PRO A 164 22.56 -38.74 -11.17
N ASN A 165 22.12 -39.91 -10.71
CA ASN A 165 20.71 -40.30 -10.63
C ASN A 165 20.17 -40.40 -9.19
N ASP A 166 20.84 -39.76 -8.23
CA ASP A 166 20.43 -39.76 -6.82
C ASP A 166 19.18 -38.88 -6.60
N GLU A 167 18.16 -39.43 -5.92
CA GLU A 167 16.88 -38.75 -5.64
C GLU A 167 17.06 -37.49 -4.79
N ARG A 168 18.20 -37.37 -4.07
CA ARG A 168 18.56 -36.17 -3.30
C ARG A 168 18.67 -34.93 -4.19
N TRP A 169 19.08 -35.08 -5.44
CA TRP A 169 19.11 -33.97 -6.42
C TRP A 169 17.70 -33.40 -6.64
N LEU A 170 16.73 -34.27 -6.92
CA LEU A 170 15.35 -33.89 -7.17
C LEU A 170 14.65 -33.34 -5.92
N TYR A 171 14.97 -33.88 -4.75
CA TYR A 171 14.46 -33.38 -3.47
C TYR A 171 14.92 -31.95 -3.18
N ILE A 172 16.20 -31.61 -3.40
CA ILE A 172 16.68 -30.25 -3.15
C ILE A 172 16.14 -29.29 -4.21
N ILE A 173 16.11 -29.67 -5.49
CA ILE A 173 15.56 -28.82 -6.55
C ILE A 173 14.08 -28.52 -6.26
N SER A 174 13.27 -29.52 -5.94
CA SER A 174 11.83 -29.33 -5.64
C SER A 174 11.57 -28.51 -4.37
N THR A 175 12.38 -28.67 -3.32
CA THR A 175 12.24 -27.90 -2.07
C THR A 175 12.87 -26.50 -2.13
N THR A 176 13.66 -26.20 -3.16
CA THR A 176 14.29 -24.89 -3.36
C THR A 176 13.69 -24.05 -4.51
N ALA A 177 12.80 -24.64 -5.32
CA ALA A 177 12.28 -24.06 -6.57
C ALA A 177 11.34 -22.83 -6.47
N SER A 178 10.90 -22.38 -5.27
CA SER A 178 10.00 -21.21 -5.15
C SER A 178 10.61 -19.97 -4.48
N GLU A 179 10.62 -18.87 -5.24
CA GLU A 179 10.83 -17.45 -4.90
C GLU A 179 11.53 -17.09 -3.57
N ASP A 180 12.83 -16.81 -3.68
CA ASP A 180 13.63 -16.04 -2.71
C ASP A 180 13.51 -14.52 -2.98
N THR A 181 12.33 -14.01 -3.32
CA THR A 181 12.06 -12.56 -3.33
C THR A 181 11.78 -12.12 -1.89
N PRO A 182 12.61 -11.24 -1.29
CA PRO A 182 12.21 -10.53 -0.08
C PRO A 182 10.91 -9.79 -0.42
N SER A 183 9.84 -10.11 0.28
CA SER A 183 8.59 -9.36 0.14
C SER A 183 8.80 -7.99 0.82
N ASP A 184 8.29 -6.91 0.22
CA ASP A 184 8.39 -5.54 0.76
C ASP A 184 7.86 -5.40 2.22
N ASP A 185 7.06 -6.38 2.67
CA ASP A 185 6.59 -6.55 4.05
C ASP A 185 7.70 -6.83 5.08
N GLU A 186 8.95 -7.06 4.65
CA GLU A 186 10.11 -7.25 5.53
C GLU A 186 10.72 -5.94 6.06
N SER A 187 10.22 -4.79 5.60
CA SER A 187 10.73 -3.45 5.95
C SER A 187 9.84 -2.66 6.90
N ILE A 188 8.70 -3.22 7.30
CA ILE A 188 7.86 -2.62 8.34
C ILE A 188 8.49 -2.94 9.70
N ASP A 189 9.43 -2.08 10.10
CA ASP A 189 9.80 -1.90 11.50
C ASP A 189 8.59 -1.28 12.20
N TRP A 190 7.90 -2.07 13.00
CA TRP A 190 6.76 -1.61 13.79
C TRP A 190 7.18 -0.80 15.03
N ASP A 191 8.41 -0.29 15.11
CA ASP A 191 8.98 0.40 16.28
C ASP A 191 8.46 1.84 16.47
#